data_AF-A0A928WPL7-F1
#
_entry.id   AF-A0A928WPL7-F1
#
_cell.length_a   1.000
_cell.length_b   1.000
_cell.length_c   1.000
_cell.angle_alpha   90.00
_cell.angle_beta   90.00
_cell.angle_gamma   90.00
#
_symmetry.space_group_name_H-M   'P 1'
#
loop_
_entity.id
_entity.type
_entity.pdbx_description
1 polymer ?
#
loop_
_entity_poly.entity_id
_entity_poly.type
_entity_poly.pdbx_seq_one_letter_code
_entity_poly.pdbx_strand_id
1 'polypeptide(L)'
;MTIYTSYYAGTIIGEPLSISLFPPKGWKGKHLPLFAPTPELLKWWKASAKDAAAQQEYKRQFRDILDSRQQLIELWANKQKDNPRDITLCCFEKSGDFCHRHQVGEEVVQKYLANQWGGEVALLARGIDKSYTPASASGNQYHNVSTTAQQNKIPINSTFPPIVKSLLSKCHDAGYPVVCDRLSCGYFRVSLRGEDLGEWSELGVLRVLSGLCHEFYRLRLVPSLATAAVAADEKNATADVAVSQIAAQPESPELITRLSKLEGEELAQIQNWCKSIKNQMFPSISQYADGRMELHLRRFVSLTGAKSGKKAEVKVVEPGRYAGAEVIEALGEKLLPDFHQALVLFYPAGTQIKVHRDSPAYASGAAQINISGRARFSVSGCQDTRRMESYWLEEGDCIAFDNKQPHGIDRVVCNRWCVCFFRLKPDCLEGVGVEQLSLV
;
A
#
# COMPACT_ATOMS: atom_id res chain seq x y z
N MET A 1 12.50 27.62 3.74
CA MET A 1 11.22 26.97 4.07
C MET A 1 11.10 26.80 5.57
N THR A 2 9.90 27.06 6.08
CA THR A 2 9.49 26.81 7.46
C THR A 2 8.25 25.93 7.48
N ILE A 3 8.21 24.97 8.40
CA ILE A 3 7.09 24.05 8.66
C ILE A 3 6.36 24.52 9.90
N TYR A 4 5.07 24.75 9.75
CA TYR A 4 4.17 25.14 10.82
C TYR A 4 3.13 24.05 11.08
N THR A 5 2.47 24.10 12.22
CA THR A 5 1.23 23.37 12.48
C THR A 5 0.05 24.34 12.64
N SER A 6 -1.13 23.90 12.22
CA SER A 6 -2.38 24.66 12.41
C SER A 6 -3.59 23.72 12.43
N TYR A 7 -4.76 24.29 12.66
CA TYR A 7 -6.03 23.60 12.44
C TYR A 7 -6.67 24.08 11.14
N TYR A 8 -7.60 23.32 10.57
CA TYR A 8 -8.13 23.60 9.23
C TYR A 8 -8.74 24.99 9.03
N ALA A 9 -9.39 25.54 10.06
CA ALA A 9 -9.98 26.88 10.04
C ALA A 9 -9.03 27.95 10.61
N GLY A 10 -7.79 27.58 10.91
CA GLY A 10 -6.74 28.46 11.41
C GLY A 10 -6.00 29.16 10.27
N THR A 11 -5.00 29.96 10.65
CA THR A 11 -4.10 30.56 9.67
C THR A 11 -3.21 29.49 9.05
N ILE A 12 -3.04 29.55 7.74
CA ILE A 12 -2.22 28.64 6.94
C ILE A 12 -1.13 29.47 6.28
N ILE A 13 0.12 29.08 6.47
CA ILE A 13 1.30 29.69 5.85
C ILE A 13 1.87 28.69 4.84
N GLY A 14 2.05 29.15 3.59
CA GLY A 14 2.57 28.31 2.52
C GLY A 14 1.62 27.20 2.08
N GLU A 15 2.17 26.02 1.77
CA GLU A 15 1.42 24.87 1.28
C GLU A 15 0.68 24.13 2.41
N PRO A 16 -0.66 24.01 2.34
CA PRO A 16 -1.42 23.29 3.34
C PRO A 16 -1.38 21.77 3.12
N LEU A 17 -0.93 21.03 4.13
CA LEU A 17 -0.94 19.56 4.18
C LEU A 17 -1.88 19.06 5.28
N SER A 18 -2.92 18.35 4.89
CA SER A 18 -3.75 17.60 5.84
C SER A 18 -2.95 16.42 6.40
N ILE A 19 -2.85 16.33 7.73
CA ILE A 19 -2.27 15.19 8.43
C ILE A 19 -3.31 14.41 9.25
N SER A 20 -4.60 14.70 9.06
CA SER A 20 -5.67 13.91 9.68
C SER A 20 -6.01 12.69 8.83
N LEU A 21 -6.64 11.70 9.46
CA LEU A 21 -7.10 10.49 8.79
C LEU A 21 -8.05 10.81 7.61
N PHE A 22 -8.89 11.82 7.80
CA PHE A 22 -9.78 12.36 6.78
C PHE A 22 -9.68 13.89 6.78
N PRO A 23 -9.39 14.56 5.66
CA PRO A 23 -9.50 16.01 5.57
C PRO A 23 -10.98 16.48 5.61
N PRO A 24 -11.26 17.76 5.93
CA PRO A 24 -12.61 18.32 5.88
C PRO A 24 -13.16 18.29 4.46
N LYS A 25 -14.48 18.22 4.34
CA LYS A 25 -15.16 18.29 3.05
C LYS A 25 -14.80 19.59 2.34
N GLY A 26 -14.34 19.49 1.09
CA GLY A 26 -13.92 20.64 0.29
C GLY A 26 -12.49 21.14 0.59
N TRP A 27 -11.68 20.37 1.32
CA TRP A 27 -10.25 20.64 1.50
C TRP A 27 -9.54 20.74 0.15
N LYS A 28 -8.79 21.82 -0.07
CA LYS A 28 -8.05 22.09 -1.30
C LYS A 28 -6.54 21.84 -1.18
N GLY A 29 -6.05 21.61 0.04
CA GLY A 29 -4.64 21.27 0.27
C GLY A 29 -4.34 19.80 -0.03
N LYS A 30 -3.06 19.42 -0.03
CA LYS A 30 -2.66 18.01 -0.18
C LYS A 30 -3.04 17.23 1.07
N HIS A 31 -3.13 15.91 0.92
CA HIS A 31 -3.37 14.98 2.01
C HIS A 31 -2.12 14.11 2.23
N LEU A 32 -1.61 14.12 3.47
CA LEU A 32 -0.43 13.38 3.89
C LEU A 32 -0.81 12.44 5.05
N PRO A 33 -1.39 11.26 4.73
CA PRO A 33 -1.83 10.29 5.74
C PRO A 33 -0.67 9.64 6.51
N LEU A 34 0.57 9.84 6.06
CA LEU A 34 1.79 9.37 6.75
C LEU A 34 1.79 9.71 8.25
N PHE A 35 1.30 10.92 8.59
CA PHE A 35 1.24 11.44 9.95
C PHE A 35 -0.15 11.32 10.60
N ALA A 36 -1.08 10.60 9.96
CA ALA A 36 -2.40 10.39 10.53
C ALA A 36 -2.39 9.27 11.58
N PRO A 37 -3.14 9.42 12.69
CA PRO A 37 -3.41 8.30 13.59
C PRO A 37 -4.21 7.23 12.86
N THR A 38 -4.11 5.98 13.31
CA THR A 38 -4.94 4.90 12.78
C THR A 38 -6.42 5.13 13.16
N PRO A 39 -7.38 4.61 12.35
CA PRO A 39 -8.79 4.64 12.71
C PRO A 39 -9.07 4.07 14.10
N GLU A 40 -8.35 3.01 14.49
CA GLU A 40 -8.48 2.31 15.76
C GLU A 40 -8.08 3.23 16.91
N LEU A 41 -6.90 3.86 16.81
CA LEU A 41 -6.42 4.80 17.82
C LEU A 41 -7.34 6.01 17.94
N LEU A 42 -7.86 6.52 16.81
CA LEU A 42 -8.81 7.63 16.81
C LEU A 42 -10.16 7.25 17.43
N LYS A 43 -10.66 6.05 17.16
CA LYS A 43 -11.90 5.52 17.74
C LYS A 43 -11.74 5.33 19.24
N TRP A 44 -10.62 4.72 19.67
CA TRP A 44 -10.29 4.55 21.08
C TRP A 44 -10.21 5.89 21.80
N TRP A 45 -9.50 6.87 21.25
CA TRP A 45 -9.39 8.22 21.83
C TRP A 45 -10.75 8.88 22.05
N LYS A 46 -11.63 8.80 21.05
CA LYS A 46 -12.98 9.36 21.12
C LYS A 46 -13.85 8.70 22.19
N ALA A 47 -13.63 7.41 22.47
CA ALA A 47 -14.36 6.64 23.48
C ALA A 47 -13.71 6.70 24.87
N SER A 48 -12.47 7.19 24.98
CA SER A 48 -11.73 7.28 26.24
C SER A 48 -12.28 8.36 27.18
N ALA A 49 -11.82 8.33 28.43
CA ALA A 49 -12.10 9.37 29.42
C ALA A 49 -11.49 10.75 29.07
N LYS A 50 -10.57 10.81 28.09
CA LYS A 50 -9.82 12.01 27.67
C LYS A 50 -9.06 12.71 28.81
N ASP A 51 -8.77 11.98 29.87
CA ASP A 51 -7.94 12.40 31.00
C ASP A 51 -6.44 12.31 30.66
N ALA A 52 -5.59 12.66 31.63
CA ALA A 52 -4.14 12.64 31.45
C ALA A 52 -3.60 11.22 31.12
N ALA A 53 -4.19 10.17 31.72
CA ALA A 53 -3.79 8.80 31.47
C ALA A 53 -4.14 8.37 30.04
N ALA A 54 -5.34 8.70 29.56
CA ALA A 54 -5.76 8.45 28.19
C ALA A 54 -4.90 9.25 27.18
N GLN A 55 -4.52 10.49 27.50
CA GLN A 55 -3.61 11.27 26.65
C GLN A 55 -2.23 10.64 26.57
N GLN A 56 -1.68 10.15 27.69
CA GLN A 56 -0.37 9.50 27.71
C GLN A 56 -0.38 8.19 26.91
N GLU A 57 -1.43 7.39 27.05
CA GLU A 57 -1.57 6.15 26.30
C GLU A 57 -1.80 6.41 24.80
N TYR A 58 -2.55 7.47 24.45
CA TYR A 58 -2.62 7.92 23.07
C TYR A 58 -1.25 8.26 22.51
N LYS A 59 -0.46 9.06 23.23
CA LYS A 59 0.88 9.48 22.79
C LYS A 59 1.79 8.28 22.58
N ARG A 60 1.73 7.30 23.49
CA ARG A 60 2.50 6.05 23.39
C ARG A 60 2.13 5.27 22.13
N GLN A 61 0.85 4.98 21.91
CA GLN A 61 0.39 4.25 20.73
C GLN A 61 0.65 5.02 19.43
N PHE A 62 0.50 6.34 19.44
CA PHE A 62 0.82 7.17 18.28
C PHE A 62 2.31 7.18 17.97
N ARG A 63 3.18 7.12 18.99
CA ARG A 63 4.62 6.96 18.79
C ARG A 63 4.95 5.63 18.13
N ASP A 64 4.36 4.53 18.58
CA ASP A 64 4.54 3.21 17.95
C ASP A 64 4.18 3.26 16.45
N ILE A 65 3.12 4.00 16.10
CA ILE A 65 2.73 4.26 14.71
C ILE A 65 3.80 5.06 13.96
N LEU A 66 4.33 6.14 14.54
CA LEU A 66 5.39 6.94 13.92
C LEU A 66 6.68 6.13 13.75
N ASP A 67 7.08 5.34 14.75
CA ASP A 67 8.27 4.49 14.71
C ASP A 67 8.14 3.40 13.63
N SER A 68 6.97 2.76 13.52
CA SER A 68 6.71 1.78 12.44
C SER A 68 6.79 2.39 11.03
N ARG A 69 6.67 3.72 10.92
CA ARG A 69 6.72 4.48 9.66
C ARG A 69 8.03 5.24 9.49
N GLN A 70 9.03 5.04 10.36
CA GLN A 70 10.22 5.88 10.46
C GLN A 70 10.94 6.07 9.12
N GLN A 71 11.14 5.01 8.34
CA GLN A 71 11.83 5.10 7.04
C GLN A 71 11.09 6.00 6.04
N LEU A 72 9.75 5.94 5.99
CA LEU A 72 8.94 6.82 5.14
C LEU A 72 8.96 8.27 5.64
N ILE A 73 9.00 8.46 6.96
CA ILE A 73 9.13 9.78 7.59
C ILE A 73 10.49 10.41 7.26
N GLU A 74 11.57 9.64 7.32
CA GLU A 74 12.91 10.08 6.94
C GLU A 74 12.99 10.47 5.46
N LEU A 75 12.41 9.65 4.57
CA LEU A 75 12.30 9.97 3.15
C LEU A 75 11.50 11.26 2.90
N TRP A 76 10.37 11.43 3.58
CA TRP A 76 9.57 12.65 3.47
C TRP A 76 10.35 13.86 3.99
N ALA A 77 11.03 13.74 5.13
CA ALA A 77 11.79 14.81 5.75
C ALA A 77 12.98 15.22 4.87
N ASN A 78 13.71 14.26 4.30
CA ASN A 78 14.81 14.55 3.38
C ASN A 78 14.32 15.32 2.15
N LYS A 79 13.15 14.97 1.59
CA LYS A 79 12.55 15.73 0.48
C LYS A 79 12.16 17.17 0.86
N GLN A 80 11.92 17.46 2.14
CA GLN A 80 11.58 18.81 2.58
C GLN A 80 12.80 19.71 2.76
N LYS A 81 14.01 19.18 2.91
CA LYS A 81 15.23 19.98 3.09
C LYS A 81 15.50 20.90 1.90
N ASP A 82 15.19 20.44 0.71
CA ASP A 82 15.38 21.17 -0.55
C ASP A 82 14.11 21.87 -1.05
N ASN A 83 13.02 21.85 -0.27
CA ASN A 83 11.76 22.45 -0.67
C ASN A 83 11.81 23.97 -0.41
N PRO A 84 11.56 24.81 -1.43
CA PRO A 84 11.63 26.26 -1.27
C PRO A 84 10.39 26.86 -0.59
N ARG A 85 9.29 26.12 -0.43
CA ARG A 85 8.00 26.63 0.04
C ARG A 85 7.75 26.30 1.49
N ASP A 86 7.22 27.26 2.24
CA ASP A 86 6.70 26.99 3.58
C ASP A 86 5.55 25.99 3.54
N ILE A 87 5.36 25.25 4.64
CA ILE A 87 4.34 24.21 4.77
C ILE A 87 3.56 24.42 6.06
N THR A 88 2.25 24.19 6.03
CA THR A 88 1.43 24.08 7.24
C THR A 88 0.80 22.69 7.33
N LEU A 89 1.10 21.95 8.42
CA LEU A 89 0.48 20.67 8.76
C LEU A 89 -0.83 20.88 9.52
N CYS A 90 -1.94 20.39 8.98
CA CYS A 90 -3.30 20.67 9.48
C CYS A 90 -4.00 19.44 10.09
N CYS A 91 -4.58 19.61 11.29
CA CYS A 91 -5.59 18.70 11.88
C CYS A 91 -6.90 19.43 12.22
N PHE A 92 -7.88 18.75 12.84
CA PHE A 92 -9.21 19.34 13.12
C PHE A 92 -9.25 20.16 14.41
N GLU A 93 -8.54 19.66 15.42
CA GLU A 93 -8.55 20.13 16.79
C GLU A 93 -7.99 21.55 16.87
N LYS A 94 -8.60 22.44 17.66
CA LYS A 94 -8.17 23.84 17.73
C LYS A 94 -6.86 23.98 18.50
N SER A 95 -6.27 25.17 18.46
CA SER A 95 -5.11 25.50 19.28
C SER A 95 -5.43 25.37 20.77
N GLY A 96 -4.57 24.68 21.51
CA GLY A 96 -4.78 24.30 22.91
C GLY A 96 -5.46 22.94 23.13
N ASP A 97 -6.08 22.35 22.12
CA ASP A 97 -6.66 21.00 22.22
C ASP A 97 -5.57 19.91 22.09
N PHE A 98 -5.75 18.78 22.76
CA PHE A 98 -4.92 17.59 22.52
C PHE A 98 -5.14 17.05 21.09
N CYS A 99 -4.10 17.05 20.25
CA CYS A 99 -4.09 16.52 18.88
C CYS A 99 -2.74 15.89 18.55
N HIS A 100 -2.75 14.88 17.67
CA HIS A 100 -1.56 14.24 17.13
C HIS A 100 -0.62 15.22 16.39
N ARG A 101 -1.12 16.35 15.87
CA ARG A 101 -0.28 17.37 15.21
C ARG A 101 0.84 17.88 16.10
N HIS A 102 0.61 17.99 17.41
CA HIS A 102 1.62 18.47 18.36
C HIS A 102 2.75 17.46 18.46
N GLN A 103 2.40 16.17 18.58
CA GLN A 103 3.37 15.09 18.60
C GLN A 103 4.13 14.97 17.28
N VAL A 104 3.50 15.20 16.12
CA VAL A 104 4.20 15.29 14.84
C VAL A 104 5.20 16.46 14.83
N GLY A 105 4.80 17.63 15.33
CA GLY A 105 5.70 18.78 15.47
C GLY A 105 6.92 18.47 16.36
N GLU A 106 6.69 17.86 17.52
CA GLU A 106 7.72 17.54 18.52
C GLU A 106 8.62 16.37 18.11
N GLU A 107 8.04 15.25 17.68
CA GLU A 107 8.77 13.99 17.49
C GLU A 107 9.26 13.78 16.05
N VAL A 108 8.68 14.50 15.08
CA VAL A 108 9.09 14.44 13.67
C VAL A 108 9.77 15.72 13.24
N VAL A 109 9.07 16.86 13.28
CA VAL A 109 9.59 18.09 12.67
C VAL A 109 10.79 18.60 13.46
N GLN A 110 10.71 18.69 14.78
CA GLN A 110 11.86 19.08 15.60
C GLN A 110 13.00 18.06 15.57
N LYS A 111 12.70 16.76 15.39
CA LYS A 111 13.73 15.71 15.33
C LYS A 111 14.52 15.72 14.02
N TYR A 112 13.83 15.81 12.87
CA TYR A 112 14.46 15.66 11.55
C TYR A 112 14.68 16.99 10.80
N LEU A 113 13.96 18.04 11.19
CA LEU A 113 13.88 19.34 10.50
C LEU A 113 13.88 20.51 11.51
N ALA A 114 14.70 20.42 12.56
CA ALA A 114 14.73 21.38 13.68
C ALA A 114 14.84 22.84 13.22
N ASN A 115 15.71 23.10 12.25
CA ASN A 115 15.98 24.45 11.72
C ASN A 115 14.83 25.00 10.87
N GLN A 116 13.90 24.13 10.44
CA GLN A 116 12.73 24.49 9.66
C GLN A 116 11.47 24.57 10.53
N TRP A 117 11.55 24.30 11.84
CA TRP A 117 10.36 24.33 12.70
C TRP A 117 9.90 25.75 13.02
N GLY A 118 8.68 26.10 12.59
CA GLY A 118 8.06 27.42 12.82
C GLY A 118 7.03 27.47 13.95
N GLY A 119 6.72 26.33 14.55
CA GLY A 119 5.73 26.25 15.63
C GLY A 119 4.27 26.23 15.15
N GLU A 120 3.35 26.42 16.09
CA GLU A 120 1.92 26.53 15.79
C GLU A 120 1.55 27.96 15.36
N VAL A 121 0.91 28.11 14.20
CA VAL A 121 0.62 29.44 13.61
C VAL A 121 -0.28 30.29 14.50
N ALA A 122 -1.23 29.69 15.21
CA ALA A 122 -2.16 30.42 16.07
C ALA A 122 -1.49 31.15 17.24
N LEU A 123 -0.30 30.70 17.66
CA LEU A 123 0.50 31.35 18.72
C LEU A 123 1.30 32.55 18.18
N LEU A 124 1.66 32.54 16.89
CA LEU A 124 2.36 33.65 16.24
C LEU A 124 1.45 34.87 16.04
N ALA A 125 0.15 34.67 15.78
CA ALA A 125 -0.82 35.75 15.56
C ALA A 125 -1.19 36.54 16.85
N ARG A 126 -0.77 36.08 18.03
CA ARG A 126 -1.04 36.75 19.32
C ARG A 126 0.18 37.48 19.91
N GLY A 127 1.30 37.56 19.19
CA GLY A 127 2.49 38.29 19.66
C GLY A 127 3.06 37.73 20.97
N ILE A 128 2.92 36.43 21.22
CA ILE A 128 3.48 35.79 22.41
C ILE A 128 4.88 35.29 22.07
N ASP A 129 5.83 35.83 22.83
CA ASP A 129 7.27 35.64 22.75
C ASP A 129 7.70 34.15 22.85
N LYS A 130 8.89 33.86 22.34
CA LYS A 130 9.52 32.53 22.16
C LYS A 130 9.89 31.79 23.46
N SER A 131 9.07 31.85 24.50
CA SER A 131 9.33 31.15 25.77
C SER A 131 8.10 30.39 26.27
N TYR A 132 7.87 29.20 25.74
CA TYR A 132 7.05 28.20 26.42
C TYR A 132 7.93 26.98 26.72
N THR A 133 8.53 26.99 27.90
CA THR A 133 9.16 25.82 28.53
C THR A 133 8.10 24.97 29.23
N PRO A 134 7.93 23.68 28.91
CA PRO A 134 7.17 22.77 29.75
C PRO A 134 7.91 22.53 31.07
N ALA A 135 7.16 22.57 32.18
CA ALA A 135 7.68 22.34 33.52
C ALA A 135 8.24 20.92 33.70
N SER A 136 9.49 20.88 34.17
CA SER A 136 10.13 19.87 35.02
C SER A 136 10.02 18.39 34.60
N ALA A 137 10.97 17.97 33.77
CA ALA A 137 11.55 16.63 33.89
C ALA A 137 12.47 16.60 35.13
N SER A 138 12.09 15.84 36.16
CA SER A 138 13.05 15.35 37.15
C SER A 138 13.95 14.34 36.46
N GLY A 139 15.25 14.62 36.49
CA GLY A 139 16.24 14.04 35.60
C GLY A 139 16.55 12.56 35.83
N ASN A 140 17.12 11.97 34.80
CA ASN A 140 18.34 11.19 34.97
C ASN A 140 19.26 11.48 33.78
N GLN A 141 20.43 12.00 34.11
CA GLN A 141 21.58 12.15 33.24
C GLN A 141 21.93 10.79 32.64
N TYR A 142 22.08 10.71 31.31
CA TYR A 142 22.95 9.71 30.73
C TYR A 142 23.99 10.40 29.84
N HIS A 143 25.22 10.07 30.20
CA HIS A 143 26.47 10.55 29.62
C HIS A 143 26.55 10.31 28.11
N ASN A 144 27.09 11.31 27.42
CA ASN A 144 27.71 11.13 26.11
C ASN A 144 28.83 10.11 26.21
N VAL A 145 28.72 9.01 25.46
CA VAL A 145 29.84 8.14 25.13
C VAL A 145 29.88 8.00 23.61
N SER A 146 30.84 8.68 22.99
CA SER A 146 31.39 8.25 21.71
C SER A 146 32.11 6.93 21.92
N THR A 147 31.74 5.87 21.21
CA THR A 147 32.64 4.75 20.92
C THR A 147 32.24 4.05 19.62
N THR A 148 33.15 4.17 18.67
CA THR A 148 33.64 3.17 17.71
C THR A 148 33.01 1.78 17.66
N ALA A 149 32.88 1.30 16.43
CA ALA A 149 32.61 -0.06 16.02
C ALA A 149 33.39 -1.11 16.83
N GLN A 150 32.67 -2.09 17.38
CA GLN A 150 33.20 -3.42 17.65
C GLN A 150 32.07 -4.45 17.58
N GLN A 151 32.23 -5.37 16.64
CA GLN A 151 31.45 -6.60 16.52
C GLN A 151 31.61 -7.43 17.79
N ASN A 152 30.51 -7.75 18.48
CA ASN A 152 30.49 -8.84 19.45
C ASN A 152 29.54 -9.94 18.96
N LYS A 153 30.16 -11.04 18.52
CA LYS A 153 29.52 -12.34 18.27
C LYS A 153 29.24 -13.02 19.61
N ILE A 154 28.00 -13.41 19.85
CA ILE A 154 27.63 -14.51 20.75
C ILE A 154 26.85 -15.54 19.91
N PRO A 155 27.19 -16.83 19.94
CA PRO A 155 26.68 -17.83 19.01
C PRO A 155 25.33 -18.39 19.46
N ILE A 156 24.31 -18.31 18.60
CA ILE A 156 23.02 -18.99 18.81
C ILE A 156 22.90 -20.11 17.78
N ASN A 157 23.17 -21.31 18.25
CA ASN A 157 23.05 -22.54 17.48
C ASN A 157 21.56 -22.78 17.13
N SER A 158 21.29 -23.03 15.84
CA SER A 158 19.98 -23.23 15.17
C SER A 158 19.08 -22.00 14.96
N THR A 159 19.47 -21.08 14.09
CA THR A 159 18.82 -19.75 13.96
C THR A 159 17.80 -19.60 12.82
N PHE A 160 17.62 -20.57 11.92
CA PHE A 160 16.69 -20.44 10.77
C PHE A 160 15.52 -21.42 10.82
N PRO A 161 14.28 -20.98 10.46
CA PRO A 161 13.16 -21.89 10.19
C PRO A 161 13.54 -22.97 9.17
N PRO A 162 13.02 -24.21 9.27
CA PRO A 162 13.40 -25.33 8.38
C PRO A 162 13.25 -25.02 6.88
N ILE A 163 12.20 -24.29 6.52
CA ILE A 163 11.93 -23.89 5.14
C ILE A 163 12.95 -22.87 4.62
N VAL A 164 13.43 -21.96 5.47
CA VAL A 164 14.50 -21.01 5.12
C VAL A 164 15.81 -21.77 4.90
N LYS A 165 16.14 -22.75 5.76
CA LYS A 165 17.32 -23.63 5.57
C LYS A 165 17.26 -24.40 4.25
N SER A 166 16.10 -24.95 3.90
CA SER A 166 15.91 -25.67 2.64
C SER A 166 16.13 -24.78 1.41
N LEU A 167 15.58 -23.56 1.44
CA LEU A 167 15.75 -22.61 0.33
C LEU A 167 17.18 -22.07 0.22
N LEU A 168 17.86 -21.86 1.35
CA LEU A 168 19.30 -21.52 1.35
C LEU A 168 20.12 -22.63 0.69
N SER A 169 19.89 -23.90 1.06
CA SER A 169 20.55 -25.04 0.40
C SER A 169 20.32 -25.03 -1.10
N LYS A 170 19.08 -24.85 -1.56
CA LYS A 170 18.75 -24.78 -2.99
C LYS A 170 19.45 -23.62 -3.71
N CYS A 171 19.59 -22.47 -3.07
CA CYS A 171 20.35 -21.34 -3.63
C CYS A 171 21.83 -21.71 -3.80
N HIS A 172 22.44 -22.33 -2.79
CA HIS A 172 23.83 -22.78 -2.84
C HIS A 172 24.04 -23.86 -3.91
N ASP A 173 23.16 -24.86 -3.98
CA ASP A 173 23.19 -25.94 -4.98
C ASP A 173 23.06 -25.40 -6.40
N ALA A 174 22.30 -24.31 -6.58
CA ALA A 174 22.15 -23.60 -7.85
C ALA A 174 23.33 -22.66 -8.17
N GLY A 175 24.37 -22.59 -7.33
CA GLY A 175 25.57 -21.77 -7.55
C GLY A 175 25.47 -20.31 -7.07
N TYR A 176 24.52 -20.01 -6.19
CA TYR A 176 24.30 -18.66 -5.64
C TYR A 176 24.66 -18.65 -4.15
N PRO A 177 25.86 -18.18 -3.78
CA PRO A 177 26.29 -18.12 -2.38
C PRO A 177 25.59 -16.94 -1.68
N VAL A 178 24.30 -17.12 -1.40
CA VAL A 178 23.49 -16.15 -0.68
C VAL A 178 23.90 -16.17 0.80
N VAL A 179 24.12 -14.97 1.36
CA VAL A 179 24.34 -14.79 2.80
C VAL A 179 23.03 -14.27 3.37
N CYS A 180 22.50 -14.98 4.35
CA CYS A 180 21.27 -14.60 5.04
C CYS A 180 21.56 -14.52 6.53
N ASP A 181 21.37 -13.36 7.13
CA ASP A 181 21.60 -13.11 8.56
C ASP A 181 20.25 -12.88 9.24
N ARG A 182 19.97 -13.62 10.32
CA ARG A 182 18.80 -13.35 11.16
C ARG A 182 19.12 -12.24 12.15
N LEU A 183 18.35 -11.16 12.08
CA LEU A 183 18.46 -10.00 12.94
C LEU A 183 17.77 -10.24 14.28
N SER A 184 18.20 -9.51 15.33
CA SER A 184 17.61 -9.60 16.67
C SER A 184 16.14 -9.19 16.72
N CYS A 185 15.66 -8.40 15.76
CA CYS A 185 14.26 -8.02 15.59
C CYS A 185 13.38 -9.08 14.90
N GLY A 186 13.95 -10.25 14.54
CA GLY A 186 13.22 -11.33 13.87
C GLY A 186 13.18 -11.24 12.34
N TYR A 187 13.74 -10.18 11.75
CA TYR A 187 13.87 -10.01 10.31
C TYR A 187 15.15 -10.70 9.79
N PHE A 188 15.25 -10.82 8.47
CA PHE A 188 16.33 -11.47 7.74
C PHE A 188 16.98 -10.49 6.79
N ARG A 189 18.28 -10.24 6.95
CA ARG A 189 19.06 -9.48 5.97
C ARG A 189 19.63 -10.45 4.95
N VAL A 190 19.35 -10.21 3.68
CA VAL A 190 19.78 -11.10 2.59
C VAL A 190 20.78 -10.35 1.73
N SER A 191 21.91 -10.98 1.42
CA SER A 191 22.87 -10.46 0.45
C SER A 191 23.34 -11.56 -0.49
N LEU A 192 23.74 -11.19 -1.70
CA LEU A 192 24.27 -12.12 -2.68
C LEU A 192 25.51 -11.51 -3.33
N ARG A 193 26.65 -12.21 -3.23
CA ARG A 193 27.96 -11.72 -3.73
C ARG A 193 28.35 -10.33 -3.18
N GLY A 194 27.95 -10.03 -1.94
CA GLY A 194 28.24 -8.76 -1.27
C GLY A 194 27.25 -7.63 -1.57
N GLU A 195 26.27 -7.85 -2.46
CA GLU A 195 25.18 -6.90 -2.72
C GLU A 195 24.04 -7.11 -1.71
N ASP A 196 23.64 -6.03 -1.01
CA ASP A 196 22.54 -6.07 -0.03
C ASP A 196 21.19 -6.07 -0.75
N LEU A 197 20.44 -7.16 -0.56
CA LEU A 197 19.10 -7.34 -1.12
C LEU A 197 18.01 -6.86 -0.14
N GLY A 198 18.40 -6.31 1.01
CA GLY A 198 17.50 -5.70 1.98
C GLY A 198 17.16 -6.59 3.18
N GLU A 199 16.33 -6.02 4.06
CA GLU A 199 15.83 -6.67 5.26
C GLU A 199 14.37 -7.07 5.10
N TRP A 200 14.08 -8.32 5.43
CA TRP A 200 12.81 -8.94 5.10
C TRP A 200 12.20 -9.61 6.33
N SER A 201 10.88 -9.56 6.43
CA SER A 201 10.15 -10.39 7.39
C SER A 201 10.33 -11.87 7.05
N GLU A 202 9.88 -12.77 7.93
CA GLU A 202 9.98 -14.22 7.69
C GLU A 202 9.29 -14.65 6.38
N LEU A 203 8.15 -14.08 6.03
CA LEU A 203 7.49 -14.34 4.74
C LEU A 203 8.24 -13.68 3.56
N GLY A 204 8.84 -12.50 3.79
CA GLY A 204 9.63 -11.80 2.78
C GLY A 204 10.88 -12.58 2.38
N VAL A 205 11.62 -13.14 3.36
CA VAL A 205 12.86 -13.89 3.08
C VAL A 205 12.60 -15.16 2.27
N LEU A 206 11.47 -15.84 2.50
CA LEU A 206 11.08 -17.00 1.71
C LEU A 206 10.88 -16.64 0.23
N ARG A 207 10.30 -15.47 -0.04
CA ARG A 207 10.09 -14.97 -1.40
C ARG A 207 11.39 -14.57 -2.07
N VAL A 208 12.30 -13.90 -1.36
CA VAL A 208 13.62 -13.53 -1.89
C VAL A 208 14.46 -14.76 -2.22
N LEU A 209 14.55 -15.72 -1.30
CA LEU A 209 15.33 -16.95 -1.50
C LEU A 209 14.72 -17.85 -2.60
N SER A 210 13.39 -17.95 -2.67
CA SER A 210 12.71 -18.65 -3.77
C SER A 210 12.99 -17.95 -5.11
N GLY A 211 12.92 -16.61 -5.16
CA GLY A 211 13.22 -15.82 -6.34
C GLY A 211 14.67 -15.99 -6.83
N LEU A 212 15.64 -16.12 -5.92
CA LEU A 212 17.04 -16.41 -6.29
C LEU A 212 17.22 -17.81 -6.90
N CYS A 213 16.35 -18.78 -6.59
CA CYS A 213 16.35 -20.09 -7.23
C CYS A 213 15.86 -20.05 -8.69
N HIS A 214 15.18 -18.98 -9.10
CA HIS A 214 14.59 -18.85 -10.44
C HIS A 214 15.30 -17.80 -11.29
N GLU A 215 15.78 -18.20 -12.48
CA GLU A 215 16.61 -17.37 -13.37
C GLU A 215 15.97 -16.02 -13.73
N PHE A 216 14.68 -16.01 -14.05
CA PHE A 216 13.93 -14.80 -14.39
C PHE A 216 13.84 -13.78 -13.24
N TYR A 217 13.62 -14.25 -12.01
CA TYR A 217 13.50 -13.38 -10.83
C TYR A 217 14.86 -12.96 -10.30
N ARG A 218 15.88 -13.80 -10.46
CA ARG A 218 17.25 -13.55 -10.03
C ARG A 218 17.86 -12.32 -10.69
N LEU A 219 17.71 -12.17 -12.01
CA LEU A 219 18.24 -11.01 -12.75
C LEU A 219 17.62 -9.68 -12.31
N ARG A 220 16.43 -9.72 -11.70
CA ARG A 220 15.70 -8.53 -11.22
C ARG A 220 15.95 -8.23 -9.74
N LEU A 221 16.25 -9.25 -8.96
CA LEU A 221 16.62 -9.11 -7.55
C LEU A 221 18.05 -8.61 -7.39
N VAL A 222 18.93 -8.90 -8.36
CA VAL A 222 20.36 -8.57 -8.30
C VAL A 222 20.71 -7.65 -9.47
N PRO A 223 20.57 -6.33 -9.32
CA PRO A 223 20.88 -5.33 -10.35
C PRO A 223 22.22 -5.58 -11.06
N SER A 224 23.26 -6.02 -10.33
CA SER A 224 24.57 -6.30 -10.91
C SER A 224 24.57 -7.46 -11.93
N LEU A 225 23.68 -8.45 -11.79
CA LEU A 225 23.50 -9.54 -12.76
C LEU A 225 22.70 -9.14 -14.00
N ALA A 226 21.88 -8.08 -13.91
CA ALA A 226 21.18 -7.52 -15.08
C ALA A 226 22.16 -6.86 -16.05
N THR A 227 23.17 -6.13 -15.55
CA THR A 227 24.19 -5.44 -16.36
C THR A 227 25.03 -6.40 -17.21
N ALA A 228 25.29 -7.61 -16.73
CA ALA A 228 26.02 -8.64 -17.48
C ALA A 228 25.20 -9.24 -18.63
N ALA A 229 23.87 -9.23 -18.55
CA ALA A 229 22.98 -9.72 -19.60
C ALA A 229 22.75 -8.66 -20.70
N VAL A 230 22.68 -7.37 -20.34
CA VAL A 230 22.47 -6.26 -21.29
C VAL A 230 23.70 -6.05 -22.20
N ALA A 231 24.92 -6.25 -21.68
CA ALA A 231 26.14 -6.15 -22.48
C ALA A 231 26.24 -7.21 -23.61
N ALA A 232 25.44 -8.28 -23.55
CA ALA A 232 25.38 -9.30 -24.60
C ALA A 232 24.39 -8.96 -25.72
N ASP A 233 23.47 -8.01 -25.50
CA ASP A 233 22.28 -7.79 -26.34
C ASP A 233 22.31 -6.48 -27.17
N GLU A 234 23.22 -5.54 -26.86
CA GLU A 234 23.36 -4.24 -27.56
C GLU A 234 23.89 -4.31 -29.01
N LYS A 235 23.94 -5.51 -29.63
CA LYS A 235 24.44 -5.65 -31.00
C LYS A 235 23.40 -5.48 -32.11
N ASN A 236 22.11 -5.25 -31.83
CA ASN A 236 21.14 -5.11 -32.92
C ASN A 236 20.00 -4.09 -32.66
N ALA A 237 19.82 -3.24 -33.67
CA ALA A 237 18.63 -2.47 -34.04
C ALA A 237 18.46 -1.02 -33.54
N THR A 238 18.96 -0.12 -34.38
CA THR A 238 18.44 1.24 -34.65
C THR A 238 17.09 1.22 -35.39
N ALA A 239 16.17 2.14 -35.07
CA ALA A 239 15.56 3.11 -36.01
C ALA A 239 14.28 3.77 -35.46
N ASP A 240 14.26 5.11 -35.54
CA ASP A 240 13.17 6.05 -35.24
C ASP A 240 11.97 5.95 -36.20
N VAL A 241 10.75 6.29 -35.72
CA VAL A 241 9.78 7.12 -36.46
C VAL A 241 8.93 7.97 -35.48
N ALA A 242 8.89 9.28 -35.74
CA ALA A 242 8.15 10.31 -35.01
C ALA A 242 6.64 10.37 -35.36
N VAL A 243 5.80 10.81 -34.41
CA VAL A 243 4.43 11.28 -34.68
C VAL A 243 4.12 12.55 -33.88
N SER A 244 3.48 13.49 -34.59
CA SER A 244 3.18 14.88 -34.26
C SER A 244 2.24 15.14 -33.08
N GLN A 245 2.48 16.29 -32.43
CA GLN A 245 1.69 16.89 -31.36
C GLN A 245 0.39 17.53 -31.86
N ILE A 246 -0.72 17.28 -31.16
CA ILE A 246 -1.94 18.10 -31.21
C ILE A 246 -2.26 18.57 -29.78
N ALA A 247 -2.59 19.85 -29.67
CA ALA A 247 -2.68 20.63 -28.44
C ALA A 247 -3.72 20.10 -27.42
N ALA A 248 -3.28 20.00 -26.16
CA ALA A 248 -4.08 19.56 -25.03
C ALA A 248 -4.90 20.71 -24.41
N GLN A 249 -6.21 20.48 -24.27
CA GLN A 249 -7.08 21.18 -23.32
C GLN A 249 -6.76 20.66 -21.89
N PRO A 250 -6.98 21.45 -20.83
CA PRO A 250 -6.68 21.01 -19.46
C PRO A 250 -7.63 19.89 -19.04
N GLU A 251 -7.12 18.66 -19.05
CA GLU A 251 -7.86 17.45 -18.71
C GLU A 251 -8.31 17.48 -17.23
N SER A 252 -9.58 17.16 -17.00
CA SER A 252 -10.09 16.82 -15.67
C SER A 252 -9.29 15.64 -15.12
N PRO A 253 -8.96 15.60 -13.81
CA PRO A 253 -8.19 14.49 -13.25
C PRO A 253 -8.94 13.16 -13.49
N GLU A 254 -8.29 12.21 -14.17
CA GLU A 254 -8.86 10.90 -14.47
C GLU A 254 -9.34 10.21 -13.18
N LEU A 255 -10.54 9.63 -13.22
CA LEU A 255 -11.14 8.90 -12.09
C LEU A 255 -10.55 7.49 -11.90
N ILE A 256 -9.76 7.04 -12.87
CA ILE A 256 -8.96 5.83 -12.81
C ILE A 256 -7.48 6.22 -12.84
N THR A 257 -6.63 5.39 -12.23
CA THR A 257 -5.18 5.50 -12.36
C THR A 257 -4.66 4.34 -13.20
N ARG A 258 -4.01 4.62 -14.32
CA ARG A 258 -3.31 3.59 -15.11
C ARG A 258 -2.01 3.23 -14.42
N LEU A 259 -1.89 1.97 -13.98
CA LEU A 259 -0.75 1.49 -13.18
C LEU A 259 0.37 0.93 -14.08
N SER A 260 -0.01 0.11 -15.06
CA SER A 260 0.89 -0.55 -16.00
C SER A 260 0.08 -1.19 -17.13
N LYS A 261 0.77 -1.82 -18.08
CA LYS A 261 0.18 -2.67 -19.10
C LYS A 261 0.98 -3.97 -19.20
N LEU A 262 0.30 -5.11 -19.11
CA LEU A 262 0.91 -6.42 -19.31
C LEU A 262 0.96 -6.72 -20.81
N GLU A 263 2.11 -7.19 -21.29
CA GLU A 263 2.34 -7.45 -22.71
C GLU A 263 3.16 -8.73 -22.93
N GLY A 264 3.19 -9.21 -24.16
CA GLY A 264 4.02 -10.34 -24.57
C GLY A 264 3.76 -11.62 -23.77
N GLU A 265 4.84 -12.25 -23.30
CA GLU A 265 4.82 -13.53 -22.61
C GLU A 265 4.06 -13.48 -21.28
N GLU A 266 4.13 -12.37 -20.54
CA GLU A 266 3.44 -12.20 -19.26
C GLU A 266 1.91 -12.23 -19.44
N LEU A 267 1.40 -11.49 -20.43
CA LEU A 267 -0.02 -11.50 -20.76
C LEU A 267 -0.46 -12.88 -21.26
N ALA A 268 0.34 -13.51 -22.13
CA ALA A 268 0.03 -14.83 -22.66
C ALA A 268 -0.01 -15.91 -21.57
N GLN A 269 0.92 -15.88 -20.61
CA GLN A 269 0.95 -16.81 -19.47
C GLN A 269 -0.34 -16.72 -18.66
N ILE A 270 -0.79 -15.51 -18.34
CA ILE A 270 -2.01 -15.27 -17.56
C ILE A 270 -3.25 -15.68 -18.35
N GLN A 271 -3.31 -15.37 -19.64
CA GLN A 271 -4.42 -15.79 -20.50
C GLN A 271 -4.52 -17.33 -20.56
N ASN A 272 -3.39 -18.03 -20.65
CA ASN A 272 -3.35 -19.49 -20.64
C ASN A 272 -3.77 -20.05 -19.28
N TRP A 273 -3.33 -19.43 -18.19
CA TRP A 273 -3.79 -19.79 -16.84
C TRP A 273 -5.31 -19.59 -16.67
N CYS A 274 -5.88 -18.47 -17.11
CA CYS A 274 -7.33 -18.24 -17.08
C CYS A 274 -8.09 -19.33 -17.85
N LYS A 275 -7.58 -19.75 -19.02
CA LYS A 275 -8.18 -20.85 -19.78
C LYS A 275 -8.14 -22.17 -19.02
N SER A 276 -7.04 -22.49 -18.32
CA SER A 276 -6.88 -23.75 -17.59
C SER A 276 -7.79 -23.84 -16.35
N ILE A 277 -8.07 -22.71 -15.69
CA ILE A 277 -8.93 -22.66 -14.50
C ILE A 277 -10.42 -22.48 -14.82
N LYS A 278 -10.80 -22.28 -16.08
CA LYS A 278 -12.18 -21.96 -16.48
C LYS A 278 -13.22 -22.96 -15.97
N ASN A 279 -12.91 -24.26 -16.03
CA ASN A 279 -13.82 -25.32 -15.58
C ASN A 279 -13.95 -25.42 -14.05
N GLN A 280 -13.12 -24.70 -13.30
CA GLN A 280 -13.16 -24.64 -11.83
C GLN A 280 -13.87 -23.39 -11.31
N MET A 281 -14.25 -22.47 -12.19
CA MET A 281 -15.02 -21.29 -11.84
C MET A 281 -16.48 -21.67 -11.59
N PHE A 282 -17.17 -20.88 -10.78
CA PHE A 282 -18.58 -21.08 -10.47
C PHE A 282 -19.42 -19.87 -10.90
N PRO A 283 -20.72 -20.06 -11.15
CA PRO A 283 -21.62 -18.94 -11.45
C PRO A 283 -21.62 -17.92 -10.32
N SER A 284 -21.47 -16.64 -10.68
CA SER A 284 -21.49 -15.55 -9.71
C SER A 284 -22.88 -15.39 -9.11
N ILE A 285 -22.94 -15.19 -7.80
CA ILE A 285 -24.18 -14.80 -7.10
C ILE A 285 -24.46 -13.29 -7.19
N SER A 286 -23.65 -12.54 -7.94
CA SER A 286 -23.81 -11.10 -8.10
C SER A 286 -25.12 -10.74 -8.79
N GLN A 287 -25.91 -9.87 -8.15
CA GLN A 287 -27.15 -9.33 -8.73
C GLN A 287 -26.89 -8.29 -9.84
N TYR A 288 -25.63 -7.90 -10.05
CA TYR A 288 -25.25 -6.83 -10.97
C TYR A 288 -24.75 -7.34 -12.32
N ALA A 289 -24.33 -8.61 -12.41
CA ALA A 289 -23.70 -9.16 -13.60
C ALA A 289 -24.22 -10.57 -13.92
N ASP A 290 -25.29 -10.62 -14.72
CA ASP A 290 -25.95 -11.87 -15.08
C ASP A 290 -25.07 -12.75 -16.00
N GLY A 291 -25.03 -14.04 -15.71
CA GLY A 291 -24.19 -15.02 -16.42
C GLY A 291 -22.67 -14.91 -16.18
N ARG A 292 -22.21 -14.01 -15.30
CA ARG A 292 -20.78 -13.91 -14.93
C ARG A 292 -20.34 -15.16 -14.17
N MET A 293 -19.14 -15.65 -14.46
CA MET A 293 -18.47 -16.66 -13.66
C MET A 293 -17.36 -16.04 -12.82
N GLU A 294 -17.11 -16.59 -11.64
CA GLU A 294 -16.07 -16.11 -10.73
C GLU A 294 -15.29 -17.23 -10.04
N LEU A 295 -14.10 -16.86 -9.57
CA LEU A 295 -13.21 -17.68 -8.74
C LEU A 295 -12.47 -16.75 -7.78
N HIS A 296 -12.20 -17.23 -6.57
CA HIS A 296 -11.63 -16.44 -5.49
C HIS A 296 -10.24 -16.97 -5.13
N LEU A 297 -9.25 -16.08 -5.06
CA LEU A 297 -7.91 -16.39 -4.55
C LEU A 297 -7.71 -15.76 -3.17
N ARG A 298 -6.89 -16.41 -2.35
CA ARG A 298 -6.63 -16.14 -0.92
C ARG A 298 -7.84 -16.24 0.01
N ARG A 299 -8.91 -15.53 -0.30
CA ARG A 299 -10.11 -15.48 0.53
C ARG A 299 -11.37 -15.49 -0.32
N PHE A 300 -12.31 -16.34 0.08
CA PHE A 300 -13.69 -16.24 -0.34
C PHE A 300 -14.39 -15.19 0.52
N VAL A 301 -15.24 -14.37 -0.09
CA VAL A 301 -16.01 -13.32 0.59
C VAL A 301 -17.45 -13.45 0.14
N SER A 302 -18.35 -13.72 1.06
CA SER A 302 -19.76 -13.81 0.75
C SER A 302 -20.34 -12.43 0.45
N LEU A 303 -21.08 -12.33 -0.65
CA LEU A 303 -21.75 -11.10 -1.05
C LEU A 303 -23.08 -11.01 -0.28
N THR A 304 -23.03 -10.67 1.01
CA THR A 304 -24.25 -10.30 1.74
C THR A 304 -24.68 -8.89 1.33
N GLY A 305 -25.94 -8.75 0.88
CA GLY A 305 -26.47 -7.45 0.50
C GLY A 305 -26.49 -6.50 1.70
N ALA A 306 -26.15 -5.22 1.49
CA ALA A 306 -26.13 -4.19 2.54
C ALA A 306 -27.47 -4.06 3.31
N LYS A 307 -28.58 -4.47 2.68
CA LYS A 307 -29.93 -4.48 3.26
C LYS A 307 -30.20 -5.65 4.23
N SER A 308 -29.37 -6.69 4.21
CA SER A 308 -29.60 -7.91 4.99
C SER A 308 -29.19 -7.81 6.45
N GLY A 309 -28.40 -6.79 6.82
CA GLY A 309 -27.81 -6.65 8.16
C GLY A 309 -26.80 -7.74 8.54
N LYS A 310 -26.60 -8.76 7.70
CA LYS A 310 -25.67 -9.86 7.93
C LYS A 310 -24.25 -9.45 7.51
N LYS A 311 -23.29 -9.64 8.41
CA LYS A 311 -21.86 -9.48 8.09
C LYS A 311 -21.47 -10.43 6.95
N ALA A 312 -20.56 -9.97 6.10
CA ALA A 312 -19.97 -10.80 5.06
C ALA A 312 -19.17 -11.93 5.74
N GLU A 313 -19.35 -13.14 5.24
CA GLU A 313 -18.59 -14.31 5.67
C GLU A 313 -17.30 -14.34 4.86
N VAL A 314 -16.16 -14.44 5.55
CA VAL A 314 -14.85 -14.54 4.91
C VAL A 314 -14.28 -15.91 5.22
N LYS A 315 -13.76 -16.61 4.21
CA LYS A 315 -13.12 -17.92 4.36
C LYS A 315 -11.77 -17.92 3.67
N VAL A 316 -10.75 -18.51 4.29
CA VAL A 316 -9.47 -18.73 3.63
C VAL A 316 -9.67 -19.73 2.49
N VAL A 317 -9.08 -19.42 1.33
CA VAL A 317 -8.94 -20.36 0.23
C VAL A 317 -7.62 -21.07 0.45
N GLU A 318 -7.64 -22.40 0.48
CA GLU A 318 -6.44 -23.21 0.69
C GLU A 318 -5.32 -22.83 -0.29
N PRO A 319 -4.10 -22.52 0.21
CA PRO A 319 -2.95 -22.29 -0.64
C PRO A 319 -2.70 -23.47 -1.58
N GLY A 320 -2.39 -23.19 -2.84
CA GLY A 320 -2.14 -24.23 -3.85
C GLY A 320 -3.40 -24.91 -4.40
N ARG A 321 -4.61 -24.53 -3.96
CA ARG A 321 -5.87 -25.03 -4.53
C ARG A 321 -5.94 -24.89 -6.05
N TYR A 322 -5.38 -23.82 -6.58
CA TYR A 322 -5.33 -23.54 -8.01
C TYR A 322 -3.86 -23.45 -8.44
N ALA A 323 -3.37 -24.46 -9.14
CA ALA A 323 -2.02 -24.47 -9.68
C ALA A 323 -1.78 -23.24 -10.58
N GLY A 324 -0.65 -22.55 -10.42
CA GLY A 324 -0.32 -21.35 -11.20
C GLY A 324 -0.91 -20.03 -10.68
N ALA A 325 -1.75 -20.07 -9.64
CA ALA A 325 -2.38 -18.87 -9.09
C ALA A 325 -1.37 -17.87 -8.49
N GLU A 326 -0.19 -18.34 -8.11
CA GLU A 326 0.91 -17.54 -7.59
C GLU A 326 1.33 -16.39 -8.53
N VAL A 327 1.17 -16.56 -9.85
CA VAL A 327 1.46 -15.52 -10.84
C VAL A 327 0.47 -14.36 -10.69
N ILE A 328 -0.83 -14.66 -10.57
CA ILE A 328 -1.87 -13.65 -10.34
C ILE A 328 -1.67 -12.97 -8.98
N GLU A 329 -1.32 -13.74 -7.95
CA GLU A 329 -1.10 -13.18 -6.62
C GLU A 329 0.12 -12.25 -6.58
N ALA A 330 1.22 -12.61 -7.24
CA ALA A 330 2.40 -11.76 -7.34
C ALA A 330 2.10 -10.43 -8.05
N LEU A 331 1.32 -10.48 -9.14
CA LEU A 331 0.84 -9.27 -9.82
C LEU A 331 -0.09 -8.44 -8.93
N GLY A 332 -0.98 -9.09 -8.18
CA GLY A 332 -1.82 -8.45 -7.20
C GLY A 332 -1.03 -7.66 -6.16
N GLU A 333 0.07 -8.22 -5.63
CA GLU A 333 0.92 -7.52 -4.66
C GLU A 333 1.62 -6.30 -5.26
N LYS A 334 2.01 -6.37 -6.54
CA LYS A 334 2.60 -5.23 -7.24
C LYS A 334 1.59 -4.09 -7.44
N LEU A 335 0.35 -4.42 -7.80
CA LEU A 335 -0.69 -3.45 -8.13
C LEU A 335 -1.43 -2.91 -6.90
N LEU A 336 -1.63 -3.76 -5.89
CA LEU A 336 -2.31 -3.46 -4.64
C LEU A 336 -1.64 -4.25 -3.49
N PRO A 337 -0.56 -3.72 -2.90
CA PRO A 337 0.14 -4.37 -1.80
C PRO A 337 -0.81 -4.73 -0.65
N ASP A 338 -0.62 -5.91 -0.06
CA ASP A 338 -1.42 -6.45 1.05
C ASP A 338 -2.89 -6.66 0.69
N PHE A 339 -3.18 -6.96 -0.58
CA PHE A 339 -4.54 -7.35 -0.96
C PHE A 339 -4.95 -8.63 -0.24
N HIS A 340 -6.20 -8.67 0.21
CA HIS A 340 -6.74 -9.76 0.99
C HIS A 340 -7.42 -10.82 0.12
N GLN A 341 -7.92 -10.40 -1.05
CA GLN A 341 -8.63 -11.24 -2.02
C GLN A 341 -8.31 -10.79 -3.45
N ALA A 342 -8.09 -11.76 -4.33
CA ALA A 342 -8.23 -11.55 -5.77
C ALA A 342 -9.51 -12.25 -6.26
N LEU A 343 -10.33 -11.53 -7.02
CA LEU A 343 -11.54 -12.02 -7.64
C LEU A 343 -11.29 -12.17 -9.14
N VAL A 344 -11.16 -13.41 -9.59
CA VAL A 344 -10.96 -13.78 -11.00
C VAL A 344 -12.33 -13.89 -11.65
N LEU A 345 -12.54 -13.17 -12.75
CA LEU A 345 -13.84 -12.94 -13.33
C LEU A 345 -13.84 -13.29 -14.83
N PHE A 346 -14.84 -14.04 -15.24
CA PHE A 346 -15.12 -14.36 -16.63
C PHE A 346 -16.52 -13.87 -17.01
N TYR A 347 -16.57 -13.12 -18.10
CA TYR A 347 -17.78 -12.54 -18.66
C TYR A 347 -18.01 -13.13 -20.05
N PRO A 348 -19.05 -13.95 -20.24
CA PRO A 348 -19.51 -14.31 -21.57
C PRO A 348 -19.85 -13.07 -22.41
N ALA A 349 -19.70 -13.18 -23.72
CA ALA A 349 -20.17 -12.15 -24.66
C ALA A 349 -21.64 -11.80 -24.37
N GLY A 350 -21.94 -10.51 -24.32
CA GLY A 350 -23.27 -10.00 -23.96
C GLY A 350 -23.51 -9.79 -22.47
N THR A 351 -22.58 -10.16 -21.57
CA THR A 351 -22.71 -9.82 -20.15
C THR A 351 -22.48 -8.32 -19.93
N GLN A 352 -23.29 -7.71 -19.05
CA GLN A 352 -23.15 -6.34 -18.58
C GLN A 352 -22.93 -6.36 -17.07
N ILE A 353 -22.17 -5.41 -16.53
CA ILE A 353 -22.19 -5.11 -15.10
C ILE A 353 -22.98 -3.82 -14.89
N LYS A 354 -24.16 -3.95 -14.29
CA LYS A 354 -24.98 -2.80 -13.91
C LYS A 354 -24.20 -1.90 -12.95
N VAL A 355 -24.48 -0.60 -13.01
CA VAL A 355 -23.85 0.38 -12.11
C VAL A 355 -24.11 -0.01 -10.67
N HIS A 356 -23.04 -0.19 -9.91
CA HIS A 356 -23.07 -0.66 -8.53
C HIS A 356 -21.92 -0.06 -7.73
N ARG A 357 -21.88 -0.41 -6.45
CA ARG A 357 -20.72 -0.21 -5.59
C ARG A 357 -20.30 -1.56 -5.06
N ASP A 358 -19.01 -1.75 -4.91
CA ASP A 358 -18.48 -3.00 -4.39
C ASP A 358 -18.87 -3.20 -2.93
N SER A 359 -18.91 -4.47 -2.52
CA SER A 359 -19.38 -4.91 -1.20
C SER A 359 -18.85 -4.02 -0.06
N PRO A 360 -19.69 -3.72 0.96
CA PRO A 360 -19.25 -3.04 2.16
C PRO A 360 -18.10 -3.75 2.89
N ALA A 361 -17.88 -5.04 2.63
CA ALA A 361 -16.77 -5.81 3.19
C ALA A 361 -15.38 -5.33 2.72
N TYR A 362 -15.30 -4.74 1.53
CA TYR A 362 -14.04 -4.22 1.01
C TYR A 362 -13.71 -2.84 1.58
N ALA A 363 -12.43 -2.57 1.80
CA ALA A 363 -11.92 -1.23 1.98
C ALA A 363 -12.06 -0.41 0.68
N SER A 364 -11.84 0.90 0.76
CA SER A 364 -11.77 1.75 -0.43
C SER A 364 -10.46 1.54 -1.17
N GLY A 365 -10.53 1.60 -2.50
CA GLY A 365 -9.43 1.31 -3.41
C GLY A 365 -9.42 -0.14 -3.85
N ALA A 366 -9.34 -0.33 -5.16
CA ALA A 366 -9.13 -1.61 -5.81
C ALA A 366 -8.14 -1.46 -6.96
N ALA A 367 -7.49 -2.56 -7.31
CA ALA A 367 -6.74 -2.67 -8.56
C ALA A 367 -7.38 -3.72 -9.45
N GLN A 368 -7.24 -3.58 -10.77
CA GLN A 368 -7.79 -4.52 -11.74
C GLN A 368 -6.80 -4.74 -12.90
N ILE A 369 -6.73 -5.97 -13.39
CA ILE A 369 -6.09 -6.32 -14.65
C ILE A 369 -7.17 -6.72 -15.66
N ASN A 370 -7.18 -6.10 -16.84
CA ASN A 370 -8.01 -6.54 -17.97
C ASN A 370 -7.22 -7.55 -18.81
N ILE A 371 -7.52 -8.84 -18.69
CA ILE A 371 -6.66 -9.92 -19.23
C ILE A 371 -6.95 -10.23 -20.68
N SER A 372 -8.23 -10.26 -21.06
CA SER A 372 -8.65 -10.43 -22.45
C SER A 372 -10.04 -9.87 -22.65
N GLY A 373 -10.35 -9.48 -23.88
CA GLY A 373 -11.61 -8.84 -24.22
C GLY A 373 -11.64 -7.37 -23.81
N ARG A 374 -11.90 -6.51 -24.80
CA ARG A 374 -12.05 -5.08 -24.59
C ARG A 374 -13.33 -4.76 -23.83
N ALA A 375 -13.28 -3.78 -22.93
CA ALA A 375 -14.48 -3.32 -22.20
C ALA A 375 -14.53 -1.81 -22.05
N ARG A 376 -15.76 -1.28 -21.99
CA ARG A 376 -16.00 0.12 -21.61
C ARG A 376 -16.39 0.15 -20.13
N PHE A 377 -15.45 0.62 -19.31
CA PHE A 377 -15.61 0.78 -17.87
C PHE A 377 -16.11 2.19 -17.57
N SER A 378 -17.16 2.30 -16.76
CA SER A 378 -17.72 3.60 -16.39
C SER A 378 -17.67 3.79 -14.88
N VAL A 379 -17.26 4.97 -14.41
CA VAL A 379 -17.15 5.32 -12.99
C VAL A 379 -17.59 6.77 -12.74
N SER A 380 -18.12 7.06 -11.55
CA SER A 380 -18.55 8.41 -11.14
C SER A 380 -17.73 8.98 -9.98
N GLY A 381 -17.02 10.08 -10.24
CA GLY A 381 -16.23 10.79 -9.23
C GLY A 381 -17.05 11.56 -8.19
N CYS A 382 -18.36 11.72 -8.42
CA CYS A 382 -19.23 12.54 -7.57
C CYS A 382 -20.39 11.77 -6.94
N GLN A 383 -20.35 10.42 -6.97
CA GLN A 383 -21.40 9.53 -6.45
C GLN A 383 -22.75 9.60 -7.18
N ASP A 384 -22.89 10.47 -8.19
CA ASP A 384 -24.08 10.63 -9.02
C ASP A 384 -24.01 9.71 -10.25
N THR A 385 -24.87 8.71 -10.31
CA THR A 385 -24.94 7.73 -11.41
C THR A 385 -25.39 8.33 -12.74
N ARG A 386 -25.84 9.60 -12.75
CA ARG A 386 -26.14 10.34 -13.99
C ARG A 386 -24.89 11.00 -14.59
N ARG A 387 -23.81 11.09 -13.80
CA ARG A 387 -22.53 11.70 -14.18
C ARG A 387 -21.44 10.63 -14.12
N MET A 388 -21.42 9.80 -15.15
CA MET A 388 -20.44 8.73 -15.33
C MET A 388 -19.41 9.14 -16.38
N GLU A 389 -18.14 8.85 -16.12
CA GLU A 389 -17.07 8.93 -17.11
C GLU A 389 -16.72 7.52 -17.58
N SER A 390 -16.47 7.36 -18.88
CA SER A 390 -16.22 6.06 -19.50
C SER A 390 -14.80 5.96 -20.04
N TYR A 391 -14.17 4.84 -19.75
CA TYR A 391 -12.79 4.51 -20.11
C TYR A 391 -12.76 3.19 -20.86
N TRP A 392 -12.02 3.14 -21.97
CA TRP A 392 -11.72 1.88 -22.63
C TRP A 392 -10.60 1.16 -21.89
N LEU A 393 -10.86 -0.11 -21.56
CA LEU A 393 -9.89 -1.04 -21.02
C LEU A 393 -9.51 -2.01 -22.13
N GLU A 394 -8.26 -1.92 -22.55
CA GLU A 394 -7.66 -2.83 -23.54
C GLU A 394 -7.07 -4.06 -22.85
N GLU A 395 -6.69 -5.06 -23.62
CA GLU A 395 -5.97 -6.21 -23.06
C GLU A 395 -4.64 -5.78 -22.43
N GLY A 396 -4.33 -6.38 -21.29
CA GLY A 396 -3.16 -6.07 -20.48
C GLY A 396 -3.31 -4.86 -19.56
N ASP A 397 -4.33 -4.01 -19.72
CA ASP A 397 -4.45 -2.78 -18.94
C ASP A 397 -4.58 -3.09 -17.43
N CYS A 398 -3.68 -2.50 -16.63
CA CYS A 398 -3.75 -2.51 -15.16
C CYS A 398 -4.20 -1.14 -14.66
N ILE A 399 -5.28 -1.10 -13.89
CA ILE A 399 -5.85 0.15 -13.37
C ILE A 399 -6.05 0.07 -11.85
N ALA A 400 -6.00 1.22 -11.18
CA ALA A 400 -6.57 1.42 -9.86
C ALA A 400 -7.78 2.35 -9.93
N PHE A 401 -8.76 2.13 -9.06
CA PHE A 401 -9.94 2.99 -8.94
C PHE A 401 -10.53 2.89 -7.52
N ASP A 402 -11.35 3.87 -7.15
CA ASP A 402 -12.12 3.81 -5.91
C ASP A 402 -13.38 2.95 -6.12
N ASN A 403 -13.33 1.71 -5.66
CA ASN A 403 -14.44 0.76 -5.70
C ASN A 403 -15.68 1.17 -4.89
N LYS A 404 -15.62 2.27 -4.12
CA LYS A 404 -16.79 2.85 -3.42
C LYS A 404 -17.53 3.89 -4.25
N GLN A 405 -16.98 4.29 -5.39
CA GLN A 405 -17.69 5.07 -6.38
C GLN A 405 -18.65 4.18 -7.18
N PRO A 406 -19.79 4.71 -7.67
CA PRO A 406 -20.62 3.99 -8.62
C PRO A 406 -19.80 3.64 -9.86
N HIS A 407 -19.78 2.38 -10.22
CA HIS A 407 -19.08 1.91 -11.42
C HIS A 407 -19.78 0.72 -12.07
N GLY A 408 -19.46 0.47 -13.33
CA GLY A 408 -20.04 -0.60 -14.12
C GLY A 408 -19.23 -0.87 -15.40
N ILE A 409 -19.63 -1.92 -16.10
CA ILE A 409 -19.05 -2.32 -17.39
C ILE A 409 -20.23 -2.45 -18.35
N ASP A 410 -20.13 -1.79 -19.50
CA ASP A 410 -21.13 -1.97 -20.54
C ASP A 410 -21.14 -3.39 -21.08
N ARG A 411 -22.20 -3.71 -21.83
CA ARG A 411 -22.35 -5.03 -22.44
C ARG A 411 -21.10 -5.39 -23.25
N VAL A 412 -20.37 -6.42 -22.81
CA VAL A 412 -19.12 -6.83 -23.47
C VAL A 412 -19.43 -7.48 -24.82
N VAL A 413 -18.66 -7.15 -25.85
CA VAL A 413 -18.91 -7.62 -27.23
C VAL A 413 -18.37 -9.04 -27.43
N CYS A 414 -17.29 -9.40 -26.71
CA CYS A 414 -16.68 -10.72 -26.73
C CYS A 414 -16.49 -11.23 -25.29
N ASN A 415 -16.06 -12.50 -25.19
CA ASN A 415 -15.68 -13.07 -23.91
C ASN A 415 -14.56 -12.25 -23.27
N ARG A 416 -14.72 -11.91 -21.99
CA ARG A 416 -13.77 -11.08 -21.25
C ARG A 416 -13.30 -11.75 -19.98
N TRP A 417 -12.00 -11.62 -19.71
CA TRP A 417 -11.38 -12.00 -18.45
C TRP A 417 -10.82 -10.77 -17.74
N CYS A 418 -11.04 -10.68 -16.43
CA CYS A 418 -10.32 -9.72 -15.60
C CYS A 418 -10.09 -10.28 -14.19
N VAL A 419 -9.15 -9.68 -13.47
CA VAL A 419 -8.93 -9.95 -12.05
C VAL A 419 -9.03 -8.64 -11.30
N CYS A 420 -9.82 -8.61 -10.23
CA CYS A 420 -9.90 -7.49 -9.31
C CYS A 420 -9.25 -7.85 -7.97
N PHE A 421 -8.42 -6.96 -7.44
CA PHE A 421 -7.75 -7.10 -6.16
C PHE A 421 -8.38 -6.16 -5.14
N PHE A 422 -8.66 -6.69 -3.95
CA PHE A 422 -9.33 -5.96 -2.88
C PHE A 422 -8.60 -6.13 -1.55
N ARG A 423 -8.64 -5.07 -0.75
CA ARG A 423 -8.42 -5.15 0.71
C ARG A 423 -9.75 -5.32 1.42
N LEU A 424 -9.78 -6.14 2.46
CA LEU A 424 -10.94 -6.27 3.33
C LEU A 424 -10.87 -5.24 4.45
N LYS A 425 -12.04 -4.85 4.97
CA LYS A 425 -12.09 -4.06 6.19
C LYS A 425 -11.68 -4.91 7.41
N PRO A 426 -11.07 -4.30 8.44
CA PRO A 426 -10.60 -5.03 9.63
C PRO A 426 -11.69 -5.90 10.29
N ASP A 427 -12.91 -5.38 10.39
CA ASP A 427 -14.06 -6.05 11.01
C ASP A 427 -14.54 -7.30 10.25
N CYS A 428 -14.10 -7.48 9.00
CA CYS A 428 -14.35 -8.67 8.19
C CYS A 428 -13.26 -9.73 8.39
N LEU A 429 -12.14 -9.39 9.03
CA LEU A 429 -11.03 -10.30 9.31
C LEU A 429 -11.13 -10.91 10.71
N GLU A 430 -11.86 -10.28 11.64
CA GLU A 430 -11.99 -10.67 13.06
C GLU A 430 -12.70 -12.02 13.33
N GLY A 431 -13.22 -12.72 12.31
CA GLY A 431 -13.93 -14.01 12.48
C GLY A 431 -13.34 -15.19 11.70
N VAL A 432 -12.38 -14.93 10.82
CA VAL A 432 -11.52 -15.99 10.30
C VAL A 432 -10.54 -16.24 11.42
N GLY A 433 -10.44 -17.46 11.94
CA GLY A 433 -9.41 -17.80 12.92
C GLY A 433 -8.11 -17.17 12.47
N VAL A 434 -7.75 -16.07 13.11
CA VAL A 434 -6.43 -15.49 12.97
C VAL A 434 -5.65 -16.58 13.69
N GLU A 435 -5.11 -17.53 12.93
CA GLU A 435 -3.78 -18.01 13.26
C GLU A 435 -2.94 -16.75 13.27
N GLN A 436 -2.99 -16.10 14.43
CA GLN A 436 -1.88 -15.45 15.03
C GLN A 436 -0.81 -16.50 14.84
N LEU A 437 0.14 -16.23 13.94
CA LEU A 437 1.43 -16.88 13.98
C LEU A 437 2.05 -16.43 15.31
N SER A 438 1.51 -16.96 16.40
CA SER A 438 2.04 -16.91 17.73
C SER A 438 3.14 -17.95 17.73
N LEU A 439 4.36 -17.44 17.58
CA LEU A 439 5.60 -17.93 18.18
C LEU A 439 5.48 -19.33 18.83
N VAL A 440 5.93 -20.35 18.10
CA VAL A 440 6.73 -21.45 18.65
C VAL A 440 7.88 -21.73 17.70
#